data_AF-A0A9D9X4D3-F1
#
_entry.id   AF-A0A9D9X4D3-F1
#
_cell.length_a   1.000
_cell.length_b   1.000
_cell.length_c   1.000
_cell.angle_alpha   90.00
_cell.angle_beta   90.00
_cell.angle_gamma   90.00
#
_symmetry.space_group_name_H-M   'P 1'
#
loop_
_entity.id
_entity.type
_entity.pdbx_description
1 polymer ?
#
loop_
_entity_poly.entity_id
_entity_poly.type
_entity_poly.pdbx_seq_one_letter_code
_entity_poly.pdbx_strand_id
1 'polypeptide(L)'
;MVPMVIEQSGRGERAYDIYSRLLRERVIFLVGPVNDQSANVVVAQLLFLESENPDKDISFYINSPGGSVSAGMSIFDTMQFIKPDVSTLCMGIAASMGAFLLAAGAKGKRFALPNSRVMIHQPSGGAQGQATDIEIQAREILKLRESLNGILADRTGQPLEKIRADSERDYFMSSEEAKDYGLIDQVISKRS
;
A
#
# COMPACT_ATOMS: atom_id res chain seq x y z
N MET A 1 11.42 8.99 -20.51
CA MET A 1 11.82 10.32 -20.01
C MET A 1 10.66 10.86 -19.18
N VAL A 2 10.91 11.36 -17.97
CA VAL A 2 9.85 11.93 -17.12
C VAL A 2 9.61 13.39 -17.57
N PRO A 3 8.35 13.82 -17.79
CA PRO A 3 8.05 15.20 -18.19
C PRO A 3 8.46 16.21 -17.11
N MET A 4 8.96 17.36 -17.56
CA MET A 4 9.28 18.50 -16.71
C MET A 4 8.16 19.54 -16.77
N VAL A 5 7.89 20.19 -15.64
CA VAL A 5 6.93 21.26 -15.47
C VAL A 5 7.66 22.50 -14.94
N ILE A 6 7.40 23.66 -15.54
CA ILE A 6 7.95 24.94 -15.12
C ILE A 6 6.89 25.66 -14.27
N GLU A 7 7.22 25.97 -13.03
CA GLU A 7 6.40 26.78 -12.14
C GLU A 7 6.96 28.20 -12.08
N GLN A 8 6.18 29.17 -12.56
CA GLN A 8 6.50 30.59 -12.43
C GLN A 8 5.94 31.11 -11.11
N SER A 9 6.80 31.66 -10.27
CA SER A 9 6.41 32.36 -9.04
C SER A 9 6.95 33.78 -9.06
N GLY A 10 6.43 34.67 -8.20
CA GLY A 10 6.98 36.03 -8.05
C GLY A 10 8.46 36.11 -7.64
N ARG A 11 9.09 34.97 -7.29
CA ARG A 11 10.52 34.84 -6.94
C ARG A 11 11.36 34.14 -8.02
N GLY A 12 10.80 33.87 -9.19
CA GLY A 12 11.48 33.24 -10.33
C GLY A 12 10.84 31.94 -10.80
N GLU A 13 11.48 31.30 -11.78
CA GLU A 13 11.05 30.04 -12.38
C GLU A 13 11.76 28.85 -11.72
N ARG A 14 11.01 27.77 -11.46
CA ARG A 14 11.58 26.49 -11.01
C ARG A 14 11.06 25.36 -11.88
N ALA A 15 11.95 24.48 -12.31
CA ALA A 15 11.61 23.27 -13.05
C ALA A 15 11.54 22.06 -12.11
N TYR A 16 10.45 21.31 -12.19
CA TYR A 16 10.23 20.08 -11.44
C TYR A 16 9.87 18.96 -12.41
N ASP A 17 10.24 17.72 -12.12
CA ASP A 17 9.56 16.60 -12.78
C ASP A 17 8.12 16.47 -12.24
N ILE A 18 7.25 15.82 -13.00
CA ILE A 18 5.83 15.71 -12.64
C ILE A 18 5.58 15.05 -11.27
N TYR A 19 6.41 14.08 -10.86
CA TYR A 19 6.25 13.42 -9.56
C TYR A 19 6.72 14.32 -8.42
N SER A 20 7.84 15.03 -8.59
CA SER A 20 8.28 16.04 -7.63
C SER A 20 7.24 17.15 -7.44
N ARG A 21 6.56 17.57 -8.51
CA ARG A 21 5.47 18.55 -8.40
C ARG A 21 4.29 17.99 -7.61
N LEU A 22 3.91 16.74 -7.80
CA LEU A 22 2.81 16.08 -7.10
C LEU A 22 3.15 15.76 -5.63
N LEU A 23 4.42 15.48 -5.32
CA LEU A 23 4.87 15.30 -3.94
C LEU A 23 4.67 16.57 -3.11
N ARG A 24 4.81 17.77 -3.72
CA ARG A 24 4.48 19.05 -3.05
C ARG A 24 2.99 19.19 -2.72
N GLU A 25 2.11 18.50 -3.45
CA GLU A 25 0.69 18.34 -3.12
C GLU A 25 0.43 17.13 -2.22
N ARG A 26 1.48 16.56 -1.62
CA ARG A 26 1.46 15.42 -0.69
C ARG A 26 0.94 14.12 -1.31
N VAL A 27 1.18 13.94 -2.61
CA VAL A 27 0.82 12.71 -3.34
C VAL A 27 2.06 11.83 -3.55
N ILE A 28 1.99 10.60 -3.05
CA ILE A 28 2.99 9.54 -3.23
C ILE A 28 2.42 8.47 -4.16
N PHE A 29 3.24 7.94 -5.05
CA PHE A 29 2.86 6.85 -5.96
C PHE A 29 3.63 5.58 -5.66
N LEU A 30 2.92 4.46 -5.49
CA LEU A 30 3.46 3.11 -5.54
C LEU A 30 2.96 2.42 -6.80
N VAL A 31 3.82 2.38 -7.82
CA VAL A 31 3.51 1.77 -9.12
C VAL A 31 4.48 0.63 -9.40
N GLY A 32 3.95 -0.54 -9.75
CA GLY A 32 4.75 -1.73 -9.99
C GLY A 32 5.09 -2.50 -8.70
N PRO A 33 6.06 -3.44 -8.76
CA PRO A 33 6.34 -4.34 -7.65
C PRO A 33 6.85 -3.64 -6.39
N VAL A 34 6.45 -4.17 -5.24
CA VAL A 34 7.02 -3.80 -3.94
C VAL A 34 8.37 -4.51 -3.78
N ASN A 35 9.44 -3.74 -3.69
CA ASN A 35 10.80 -4.22 -3.42
C ASN A 35 11.52 -3.19 -2.55
N ASP A 36 12.75 -3.50 -2.13
CA ASP A 36 13.48 -2.65 -1.17
C ASP A 36 13.69 -1.22 -1.71
N GLN A 37 13.90 -1.06 -3.03
CA GLN A 37 14.10 0.24 -3.64
C GLN A 37 12.79 1.05 -3.65
N SER A 38 11.69 0.46 -4.11
CA SER A 38 10.39 1.15 -4.15
C SER A 38 9.88 1.47 -2.74
N ALA A 39 10.06 0.55 -1.80
CA ALA A 39 9.73 0.78 -0.39
C ALA A 39 10.57 1.89 0.23
N ASN A 40 11.89 1.89 0.04
CA ASN A 40 12.77 2.92 0.59
C ASN A 40 12.40 4.33 0.09
N VAL A 41 12.04 4.46 -1.20
CA VAL A 41 11.59 5.74 -1.75
C VAL A 41 10.27 6.19 -1.13
N VAL A 42 9.29 5.28 -0.97
CA VAL A 42 8.01 5.60 -0.34
C VAL A 42 8.20 6.01 1.13
N VAL A 43 9.00 5.27 1.89
CA VAL A 43 9.32 5.58 3.30
C VAL A 43 9.98 6.96 3.42
N ALA A 44 10.97 7.26 2.58
CA ALA A 44 11.62 8.57 2.58
C ALA A 44 10.62 9.71 2.27
N GLN A 45 9.69 9.50 1.33
CA GLN A 45 8.66 10.48 1.01
C GLN A 45 7.66 10.67 2.15
N LEU A 46 7.24 9.60 2.83
CA LEU A 46 6.35 9.68 3.99
C LEU A 46 6.96 10.52 5.12
N LEU A 47 8.22 10.23 5.48
CA LEU A 47 8.96 10.97 6.51
C LEU A 47 9.20 12.43 6.12
N PHE A 48 9.53 12.68 4.85
CA PHE A 48 9.69 14.03 4.32
C PHE A 48 8.38 14.83 4.45
N LEU A 49 7.25 14.27 4.04
CA LEU A 49 5.95 14.95 4.11
C LEU A 49 5.48 15.18 5.55
N GLU A 50 5.77 14.26 6.46
CA GLU A 50 5.56 14.49 7.90
C GLU A 50 6.38 15.70 8.39
N SER A 51 7.66 15.78 8.03
CA SER A 51 8.53 16.87 8.46
C SER A 51 8.10 18.24 7.92
N GLU A 52 7.53 18.29 6.71
CA GLU A 52 7.03 19.52 6.09
C GLU A 52 5.73 20.02 6.74
N ASN A 53 4.81 19.11 7.04
CA ASN A 53 3.58 19.43 7.74
C ASN A 53 2.97 18.17 8.38
N PRO A 54 3.07 17.98 9.70
CA PRO A 54 2.58 16.78 10.38
C PRO A 54 1.05 16.73 10.53
N ASP A 55 0.35 17.84 10.32
CA ASP A 55 -1.11 17.96 10.54
C ASP A 55 -1.92 17.76 9.24
N LYS A 56 -1.26 17.59 8.10
CA LYS A 56 -1.92 17.44 6.79
C LYS A 56 -1.83 16.01 6.29
N ASP A 57 -2.96 15.48 5.83
CA ASP A 57 -3.05 14.17 5.19
C ASP A 57 -2.03 13.97 4.06
N ILE A 58 -1.65 12.71 3.86
CA ILE A 58 -0.84 12.24 2.73
C ILE A 58 -1.71 11.36 1.84
N SER A 59 -1.67 11.59 0.53
CA SER A 59 -2.37 10.78 -0.46
C SER A 59 -1.43 9.72 -1.04
N PHE A 60 -1.72 8.45 -0.82
CA PHE A 60 -0.91 7.32 -1.28
C PHE A 60 -1.62 6.52 -2.38
N TYR A 61 -1.15 6.69 -3.60
CA TYR A 61 -1.77 6.16 -4.81
C TYR A 61 -1.11 4.84 -5.20
N ILE A 62 -1.90 3.77 -5.28
CA ILE A 62 -1.43 2.38 -5.41
C ILE A 62 -1.88 1.80 -6.75
N ASN A 63 -0.91 1.30 -7.52
CA ASN A 63 -1.11 0.43 -8.66
C ASN A 63 0.00 -0.63 -8.67
N SER A 64 -0.16 -1.67 -7.86
CA SER A 64 0.90 -2.64 -7.55
C SER A 64 0.39 -4.08 -7.57
N PRO A 65 1.14 -5.01 -8.20
CA PRO A 65 0.89 -6.44 -8.09
C PRO A 65 1.33 -7.02 -6.72
N GLY A 66 1.85 -6.18 -5.82
CA GLY A 66 2.49 -6.61 -4.57
C GLY A 66 3.98 -6.89 -4.76
N GLY A 67 4.56 -7.71 -3.88
CA GLY A 67 5.99 -8.02 -3.91
C GLY A 67 6.51 -8.49 -2.57
N SER A 68 7.71 -8.06 -2.20
CA SER A 68 8.38 -8.44 -0.95
C SER A 68 7.56 -8.04 0.28
N VAL A 69 7.32 -9.01 1.17
CA VAL A 69 6.58 -8.80 2.42
C VAL A 69 7.35 -7.86 3.34
N SER A 70 8.66 -8.08 3.55
CA SER A 70 9.47 -7.23 4.43
C SER A 70 9.56 -5.78 3.94
N ALA A 71 9.73 -5.59 2.62
CA ALA A 71 9.73 -4.26 2.01
C ALA A 71 8.36 -3.58 2.15
N GLY A 72 7.26 -4.32 1.99
CA GLY A 72 5.93 -3.78 2.22
C GLY A 72 5.65 -3.46 3.69
N MET A 73 6.17 -4.26 4.63
CA MET A 73 6.03 -4.01 6.06
C MET A 73 6.73 -2.72 6.50
N SER A 74 7.86 -2.35 5.89
CA SER A 74 8.51 -1.06 6.20
C SER A 74 7.64 0.14 5.80
N ILE A 75 6.94 0.06 4.67
CA ILE A 75 5.95 1.06 4.26
C ILE A 75 4.80 1.07 5.27
N PHE A 76 4.24 -0.10 5.58
CA PHE A 76 3.12 -0.24 6.53
C PHE A 76 3.43 0.40 7.88
N ASP A 77 4.54 0.00 8.51
CA ASP A 77 4.94 0.49 9.82
C ASP A 77 5.18 2.00 9.78
N THR A 78 5.79 2.52 8.72
CA THR A 78 5.96 3.97 8.54
C THR A 78 4.63 4.69 8.43
N MET A 79 3.67 4.16 7.66
CA MET A 79 2.32 4.73 7.56
C MET A 79 1.61 4.80 8.91
N GLN A 80 1.83 3.83 9.82
CA GLN A 80 1.23 3.83 11.15
C GLN A 80 2.01 4.66 12.17
N PHE A 81 3.31 4.88 11.93
CA PHE A 81 4.21 5.58 12.84
C PHE A 81 4.10 7.09 12.72
N ILE A 82 3.98 7.60 11.49
CA ILE A 82 3.93 9.05 11.25
C ILE A 82 2.63 9.67 11.76
N LYS A 83 2.67 10.96 12.11
CA LYS A 83 1.50 11.71 12.58
C LYS A 83 0.39 11.92 11.53
N PRO A 84 0.70 12.24 10.25
CA PRO A 84 -0.32 12.45 9.25
C PRO A 84 -1.17 11.20 8.99
N ASP A 85 -2.46 11.39 8.77
CA ASP A 85 -3.29 10.34 8.18
C ASP A 85 -2.81 10.04 6.75
N VAL A 86 -2.63 8.75 6.45
CA VAL A 86 -2.33 8.28 5.09
C VAL A 86 -3.62 7.79 4.42
N SER A 87 -4.13 8.57 3.47
CA SER A 87 -5.25 8.18 2.61
C SER A 87 -4.74 7.31 1.46
N THR A 88 -5.39 6.17 1.21
CA THR A 88 -4.98 5.24 0.15
C THR A 88 -5.96 5.26 -1.01
N LEU A 89 -5.46 5.15 -2.26
CA LEU A 89 -6.28 5.08 -3.46
C LEU A 89 -5.76 4.02 -4.44
N CYS A 90 -6.59 3.02 -4.76
CA CYS A 90 -6.30 2.06 -5.82
C CYS A 90 -6.74 2.59 -7.20
N MET A 91 -5.80 2.69 -8.15
CA MET A 91 -6.04 3.24 -9.50
C MET A 91 -5.92 2.21 -10.65
N GLY A 92 -5.84 0.93 -10.33
CA GLY A 92 -5.66 -0.13 -11.31
C GLY A 92 -5.76 -1.47 -10.60
N ILE A 93 -4.62 -1.96 -10.12
CA ILE A 93 -4.59 -3.15 -9.27
C ILE A 93 -3.94 -2.87 -7.92
N ALA A 94 -4.51 -3.42 -6.86
CA ALA A 94 -3.86 -3.59 -5.58
C ALA A 94 -3.93 -5.08 -5.23
N ALA A 95 -2.86 -5.81 -5.51
CA ALA A 95 -2.79 -7.26 -5.29
C ALA A 95 -1.72 -7.60 -4.24
N SER A 96 -1.93 -8.67 -3.46
CA SER A 96 -0.94 -9.15 -2.49
C SER A 96 -0.53 -8.00 -1.53
N MET A 97 0.75 -7.70 -1.38
CA MET A 97 1.22 -6.55 -0.58
C MET A 97 0.64 -5.19 -1.02
N GLY A 98 0.22 -5.03 -2.29
CA GLY A 98 -0.50 -3.85 -2.73
C GLY A 98 -1.89 -3.75 -2.11
N ALA A 99 -2.63 -4.86 -2.00
CA ALA A 99 -3.93 -4.92 -1.31
C ALA A 99 -3.78 -4.68 0.19
N PHE A 100 -2.73 -5.26 0.79
CA PHE A 100 -2.41 -5.07 2.19
C PHE A 100 -2.17 -3.58 2.51
N LEU A 101 -1.33 -2.90 1.74
CA LEU A 101 -1.05 -1.48 1.91
C LEU A 101 -2.26 -0.60 1.60
N LEU A 102 -3.12 -0.98 0.66
CA LEU A 102 -4.39 -0.31 0.43
C LEU A 102 -5.28 -0.32 1.68
N ALA A 103 -5.43 -1.48 2.31
CA ALA A 103 -6.23 -1.65 3.52
C ALA A 103 -5.61 -0.98 4.76
N ALA A 104 -4.31 -0.70 4.74
CA ALA A 104 -3.56 -0.05 5.81
C ALA A 104 -3.75 1.47 5.92
N GLY A 105 -4.43 2.08 4.96
CA GLY A 105 -4.77 3.51 5.02
C GLY A 105 -5.63 3.87 6.23
N ALA A 106 -5.67 5.16 6.57
CA ALA A 106 -6.48 5.68 7.64
C ALA A 106 -7.97 5.35 7.43
N LYS A 107 -8.66 4.92 8.49
CA LYS A 107 -10.06 4.49 8.44
C LYS A 107 -10.96 5.63 7.93
N GLY A 108 -11.82 5.33 6.97
CA GLY A 108 -12.65 6.33 6.29
C GLY A 108 -11.96 7.03 5.12
N LYS A 109 -10.66 6.78 4.88
CA LYS A 109 -9.84 7.41 3.85
C LYS A 109 -9.19 6.40 2.89
N ARG A 110 -9.74 5.19 2.77
CA ARG A 110 -9.30 4.13 1.86
C ARG A 110 -10.23 4.06 0.65
N PHE A 111 -9.68 4.15 -0.56
CA PHE A 111 -10.48 4.36 -1.76
C PHE A 111 -10.05 3.47 -2.93
N ALA A 112 -10.96 3.25 -3.87
CA ALA A 112 -10.63 2.70 -5.18
C ALA A 112 -11.41 3.41 -6.30
N LEU A 113 -10.82 3.45 -7.49
CA LEU A 113 -11.52 3.86 -8.71
C LEU A 113 -12.44 2.72 -9.21
N PRO A 114 -13.52 2.99 -9.96
CA PRO A 114 -14.58 2.00 -10.20
C PRO A 114 -14.14 0.70 -10.89
N ASN A 115 -13.14 0.78 -11.75
CA ASN A 115 -12.63 -0.37 -12.52
C ASN A 115 -11.40 -1.02 -11.88
N SER A 116 -11.01 -0.57 -10.69
CA SER A 116 -9.86 -1.15 -9.99
C SER A 116 -10.18 -2.57 -9.51
N ARG A 117 -9.13 -3.38 -9.38
CA ARG A 117 -9.17 -4.75 -8.87
C ARG A 117 -8.34 -4.86 -7.61
N VAL A 118 -8.88 -5.55 -6.61
CA VAL A 118 -8.15 -5.90 -5.39
C VAL A 118 -8.00 -7.41 -5.34
N MET A 119 -6.82 -7.91 -4.95
CA MET A 119 -6.59 -9.34 -4.81
C MET A 119 -5.83 -9.63 -3.52
N ILE A 120 -6.36 -10.54 -2.70
CA ILE A 120 -5.68 -11.06 -1.51
C ILE A 120 -5.33 -12.53 -1.72
N HIS A 121 -4.21 -12.94 -1.12
CA HIS A 121 -3.72 -14.32 -1.08
C HIS A 121 -2.70 -14.45 0.07
N GLN A 122 -2.37 -15.67 0.44
CA GLN A 122 -1.36 -15.97 1.46
C GLN A 122 0.06 -15.64 0.95
N PRO A 123 1.03 -15.36 1.85
CA PRO A 123 2.41 -15.16 1.42
C PRO A 123 2.97 -16.43 0.77
N SER A 124 3.76 -16.24 -0.28
CA SER A 124 4.49 -17.30 -0.99
C SER A 124 5.99 -17.13 -0.79
N GLY A 125 6.70 -18.24 -0.59
CA GLY A 125 8.16 -18.24 -0.46
C GLY A 125 8.75 -19.62 -0.76
N GLY A 126 10.07 -19.74 -0.64
CA GLY A 126 10.77 -21.00 -0.86
C GLY A 126 12.08 -21.05 -0.07
N ALA A 127 12.51 -22.26 0.26
CA ALA A 127 13.76 -22.52 0.99
C ALA A 127 14.46 -23.75 0.40
N GLN A 128 15.79 -23.75 0.45
CA GLN A 128 16.65 -24.88 0.07
C GLN A 128 17.83 -24.92 1.05
N GLY A 129 18.31 -26.11 1.41
CA GLY A 129 19.40 -26.26 2.37
C GLY A 129 19.26 -27.51 3.24
N GLN A 130 19.90 -27.49 4.41
CA GLN A 130 19.77 -28.58 5.39
C GLN A 130 18.35 -28.62 5.96
N ALA A 131 17.95 -29.77 6.52
CA ALA A 131 16.62 -29.94 7.11
C ALA A 131 16.30 -28.86 8.16
N THR A 132 17.28 -28.49 9.00
CA THR A 132 17.16 -27.42 10.00
C THR A 132 16.89 -26.06 9.37
N ASP A 133 17.57 -25.71 8.27
CA ASP A 133 17.39 -24.43 7.60
C ASP A 133 15.99 -24.33 6.96
N ILE A 134 15.54 -25.42 6.33
CA ILE A 134 14.19 -25.51 5.75
C ILE A 134 13.13 -25.36 6.85
N GLU A 135 13.31 -26.02 8.00
CA GLU A 135 12.38 -25.90 9.13
C GLU A 135 12.30 -24.45 9.65
N ILE A 136 13.43 -23.76 9.79
CA ILE A 136 13.47 -22.36 10.23
C ILE A 136 12.66 -21.47 9.28
N GLN A 137 12.88 -21.59 7.97
CA GLN A 137 12.17 -20.79 6.97
C GLN A 137 10.67 -21.13 6.91
N ALA A 138 10.31 -22.41 7.04
CA ALA A 138 8.91 -22.83 7.09
C ALA A 138 8.17 -22.25 8.32
N ARG A 139 8.82 -22.23 9.49
CA ARG A 139 8.26 -21.60 10.69
C ARG A 139 8.08 -20.09 10.51
N GLU A 140 9.02 -19.43 9.84
CA GLU A 140 8.96 -17.98 9.62
C GLU A 140 7.83 -17.58 8.67
N ILE A 141 7.66 -18.26 7.53
CA ILE A 141 6.57 -17.94 6.61
C ILE A 141 5.18 -18.18 7.24
N LEU A 142 5.04 -19.20 8.10
CA LEU A 142 3.81 -19.42 8.86
C LEU A 142 3.53 -18.27 9.83
N LYS A 143 4.54 -17.76 10.55
CA LYS A 143 4.39 -16.59 11.42
C LYS A 143 3.99 -15.35 10.64
N LEU A 144 4.65 -15.10 9.50
CA LEU A 144 4.32 -13.97 8.63
C LEU A 144 2.88 -14.05 8.15
N ARG A 145 2.42 -15.23 7.72
CA ARG A 145 1.03 -15.45 7.31
C ARG A 145 0.05 -15.10 8.43
N GLU A 146 0.28 -15.58 9.65
CA GLU A 146 -0.61 -15.27 10.78
C GLU A 146 -0.61 -13.78 11.13
N SER A 147 0.55 -13.12 11.09
CA SER A 147 0.66 -11.67 11.32
C SER A 147 -0.12 -10.86 10.29
N LEU A 148 0.10 -11.15 8.99
CA LEU A 148 -0.59 -10.46 7.90
C LEU A 148 -2.11 -10.66 7.96
N ASN A 149 -2.56 -11.88 8.27
CA ASN A 149 -3.99 -12.18 8.42
C ASN A 149 -4.59 -11.46 9.63
N GLY A 150 -3.87 -11.37 10.75
CA GLY A 150 -4.28 -10.62 11.92
C GLY A 150 -4.47 -9.12 11.62
N ILE A 151 -3.51 -8.52 10.92
CA ILE A 151 -3.59 -7.10 10.51
C ILE A 151 -4.74 -6.90 9.54
N LEU A 152 -4.91 -7.75 8.53
CA LEU A 152 -6.04 -7.62 7.59
C LEU A 152 -7.39 -7.79 8.29
N ALA A 153 -7.51 -8.72 9.24
CA ALA A 153 -8.74 -8.88 10.04
C ALA A 153 -9.07 -7.59 10.81
N ASP A 154 -8.08 -6.99 11.47
CA ASP A 154 -8.24 -5.72 12.18
C ASP A 154 -8.66 -4.58 11.24
N ARG A 155 -7.97 -4.43 10.10
CA ARG A 155 -8.23 -3.34 9.14
C ARG A 155 -9.56 -3.48 8.41
N THR A 156 -10.01 -4.70 8.14
CA THR A 156 -11.25 -4.96 7.41
C THR A 156 -12.47 -5.10 8.32
N GLY A 157 -12.27 -5.48 9.59
CA GLY A 157 -13.33 -5.88 10.50
C GLY A 157 -13.89 -7.29 10.23
N GLN A 158 -13.29 -8.05 9.30
CA GLN A 158 -13.67 -9.45 9.08
C GLN A 158 -13.12 -10.35 10.19
N PRO A 159 -13.82 -11.45 10.54
CA PRO A 159 -13.25 -12.46 11.42
C PRO A 159 -11.94 -13.04 10.86
N LEU A 160 -10.97 -13.31 11.74
CA LEU A 160 -9.67 -13.87 11.35
C LEU A 160 -9.80 -15.16 10.54
N GLU A 161 -10.73 -16.05 10.91
CA GLU A 161 -10.97 -17.30 10.18
C GLU A 161 -11.44 -17.07 8.75
N LYS A 162 -12.23 -16.01 8.52
CA LYS A 162 -12.66 -15.65 7.17
C LYS A 162 -11.49 -15.14 6.33
N ILE A 163 -10.65 -14.27 6.90
CA ILE A 163 -9.42 -13.81 6.23
C ILE A 163 -8.51 -14.98 5.87
N ARG A 164 -8.33 -15.95 6.78
CA ARG A 164 -7.55 -17.17 6.51
C ARG A 164 -8.13 -17.99 5.36
N ALA A 165 -9.44 -18.23 5.36
CA ALA A 165 -10.11 -19.00 4.30
C ALA A 165 -10.04 -18.28 2.94
N ASP A 166 -10.36 -16.98 2.92
CA ASP A 166 -10.44 -16.18 1.70
C ASP A 166 -9.06 -15.83 1.11
N SER A 167 -7.98 -15.93 1.89
CA SER A 167 -6.59 -15.76 1.41
C SER A 167 -5.87 -17.07 1.08
N GLU A 168 -6.48 -18.24 1.33
CA GLU A 168 -5.84 -19.53 1.07
C GLU A 168 -5.50 -19.73 -0.42
N ARG A 169 -6.27 -19.12 -1.31
CA ARG A 169 -6.02 -19.04 -2.76
C ARG A 169 -6.26 -17.60 -3.22
N ASP A 170 -5.83 -17.30 -4.44
CA ASP A 170 -6.06 -15.99 -5.06
C ASP A 170 -7.55 -15.64 -5.04
N TYR A 171 -7.89 -14.55 -4.34
CA TYR A 171 -9.25 -14.05 -4.25
C TYR A 171 -9.34 -12.64 -4.81
N PHE A 172 -9.91 -12.52 -6.00
CA PHE A 172 -10.09 -11.27 -6.73
C PHE A 172 -11.43 -10.62 -6.42
N MET A 173 -11.39 -9.31 -6.21
CA MET A 173 -12.54 -8.46 -5.94
C MET A 173 -12.54 -7.27 -6.91
N SER A 174 -13.73 -6.90 -7.37
CA SER A 174 -14.03 -5.57 -7.89
C SER A 174 -13.94 -4.51 -6.79
N SER A 175 -14.03 -3.24 -7.17
CA SER A 175 -13.96 -2.15 -6.19
C SER A 175 -15.15 -2.14 -5.23
N GLU A 176 -16.36 -2.49 -5.69
CA GLU A 176 -17.52 -2.61 -4.80
C GLU A 176 -17.38 -3.82 -3.87
N GLU A 177 -16.93 -4.98 -4.38
CA GLU A 177 -16.68 -6.15 -3.53
C GLU A 177 -15.60 -5.87 -2.47
N ALA A 178 -14.53 -5.16 -2.84
CA ALA A 178 -13.47 -4.77 -1.90
C ALA A 178 -13.97 -3.81 -0.81
N LYS A 179 -14.92 -2.93 -1.15
CA LYS A 179 -15.59 -2.04 -0.19
C LYS A 179 -16.47 -2.84 0.76
N ASP A 180 -17.31 -3.71 0.23
CA ASP A 180 -18.20 -4.57 1.03
C ASP A 180 -17.42 -5.53 1.93
N TYR A 181 -16.24 -5.96 1.48
CA TYR A 181 -15.30 -6.75 2.27
C TYR A 181 -14.60 -5.95 3.37
N GLY A 182 -14.53 -4.62 3.25
CA GLY A 182 -13.88 -3.72 4.21
C GLY A 182 -12.41 -3.42 3.91
N LEU A 183 -11.88 -3.80 2.73
CA LEU A 183 -10.52 -3.46 2.29
C LEU A 183 -10.38 -1.98 1.91
N ILE A 184 -11.49 -1.36 1.50
CA ILE A 184 -11.59 0.09 1.26
C ILE A 184 -12.88 0.62 1.89
N ASP A 185 -12.97 1.93 2.04
CA ASP A 185 -14.16 2.60 2.58
C ASP A 185 -15.13 3.03 1.48
N GLN A 186 -14.62 3.53 0.34
CA GLN A 186 -15.47 4.06 -0.73
C GLN A 186 -14.90 3.85 -2.14
N VAL A 187 -15.80 3.73 -3.11
CA VAL A 187 -15.49 3.77 -4.54
C VAL A 187 -15.73 5.20 -5.06
N ILE A 188 -14.70 5.83 -5.63
CA ILE A 188 -14.77 7.21 -6.12
C ILE A 188 -14.77 7.23 -7.65
N SER A 189 -15.87 7.68 -8.26
CA SER A 189 -16.02 7.70 -9.72
C SER A 189 -15.66 9.04 -10.37
N LYS A 190 -15.79 10.16 -9.64
CA LYS A 190 -15.48 11.51 -10.11
C LYS A 190 -14.93 12.36 -8.96
N ARG A 191 -14.04 13.31 -9.28
CA ARG A 191 -13.67 14.38 -8.35
C ARG A 191 -14.81 15.38 -8.26
N SER A 192 -15.25 15.69 -7.05
CA SER A 192 -16.21 16.76 -6.72
C SER A 192 -15.48 18.02 -6.29
#